data_AF-A0A942GC04-F1
#
_entry.id   AF-A0A942GC04-F1
#
_cell.length_a   1.000
_cell.length_b   1.000
_cell.length_c   1.000
_cell.angle_alpha   90.00
_cell.angle_beta   90.00
_cell.angle_gamma   90.00
#
_symmetry.space_group_name_H-M   'P 1'
#
loop_
_entity.id
_entity.type
_entity.pdbx_description
1 polymer ?
#
loop_
_entity_poly.entity_id
_entity_poly.type
_entity_poly.pdbx_seq_one_letter_code
_entity_poly.pdbx_strand_id
1 'polypeptide(L)'
;MDTSTDGGLGERLTAGPTALTTDDAVHLQTTAGNQAVSGLLASQSEGSAKRKPGELDDTAESPKKKGRQRKYGPGRHGDKKHEQQRLKAAFGVAVTGDTHESEHAIGYEPLSQTADLPRGKSTRAKELENYAPAYQEAYERHRGHIGTGTTNEVDASGFNSHTYRDSQRKLVQEGDVSSAVQLNQLGYAFDPAFRGDDEAERIADDSYDVMVDNLHSLMYADGDDDASVDVDAVQRAEMYLARRAARTGVWPTAEEIAAAKKKFGVGA
;
A
#
# COMPACT_ATOMS: atom_id res chain seq x y z
N MET A 1 70.52 4.64 34.72
CA MET A 1 69.80 3.59 35.47
C MET A 1 68.36 4.04 35.59
N ASP A 2 67.51 3.04 35.64
CA ASP A 2 66.08 2.98 35.34
C ASP A 2 65.13 3.77 36.27
N THR A 3 63.85 3.79 35.85
CA THR A 3 62.59 4.09 36.54
C THR A 3 62.11 5.56 36.45
N SER A 4 61.12 5.91 35.62
CA SER A 4 59.69 5.53 35.58
C SER A 4 58.90 6.02 36.80
N THR A 5 58.10 7.07 36.60
CA THR A 5 56.84 7.28 37.32
C THR A 5 55.83 8.00 36.43
N ASP A 6 54.71 7.29 36.31
CA ASP A 6 53.43 7.56 35.68
C ASP A 6 52.63 8.62 36.45
N GLY A 7 51.67 9.29 35.81
CA GLY A 7 50.86 10.36 36.42
C GLY A 7 49.77 10.90 35.51
N GLY A 8 48.65 10.17 35.47
CA GLY A 8 47.57 10.29 34.49
C GLY A 8 46.80 11.61 34.44
N LEU A 9 46.48 12.00 33.21
CA LEU A 9 45.42 12.95 32.87
C LEU A 9 44.10 12.19 32.75
N GLY A 10 43.12 12.56 33.57
CA GLY A 10 41.77 12.04 33.49
C GLY A 10 41.02 12.63 32.29
N GLU A 11 40.86 11.84 31.24
CA GLU A 11 39.87 12.11 30.20
C GLU A 11 38.48 11.69 30.68
N ARG A 12 37.58 12.68 30.76
CA ARG A 12 36.13 12.47 30.86
C ARG A 12 35.63 11.97 29.50
N LEU A 13 35.33 10.68 29.40
CA LEU A 13 34.55 10.11 28.31
C LEU A 13 33.10 10.63 28.39
N THR A 14 32.73 11.51 27.47
CA THR A 14 31.34 11.83 27.18
C THR A 14 30.72 10.64 26.44
N ALA A 15 29.75 9.97 27.06
CA ALA A 15 28.92 8.98 26.39
C ALA A 15 28.04 9.68 25.35
N GLY A 16 28.43 9.58 24.07
CA GLY A 16 27.55 9.86 22.94
C GLY A 16 26.54 8.73 22.77
N PRO A 17 25.42 8.96 22.07
CA PRO A 17 24.40 7.94 21.85
C PRO A 17 25.01 6.80 21.04
N THR A 18 24.91 5.60 21.59
CA THR A 18 25.31 4.35 20.96
C THR A 18 24.52 4.19 19.67
N ALA A 19 25.20 4.28 18.53
CA ALA A 19 24.63 3.96 17.24
C ALA A 19 24.23 2.47 17.25
N LEU A 20 22.93 2.19 17.09
CA LEU A 20 22.44 0.85 16.81
C LEU A 20 23.03 0.38 15.49
N THR A 21 23.72 -0.76 15.56
CA THR A 21 24.39 -1.39 14.42
C THR A 21 23.37 -1.95 13.43
N THR A 22 23.78 -2.05 12.17
CA THR A 22 23.01 -2.47 10.99
C THR A 22 22.35 -3.86 11.05
N ASP A 23 22.48 -4.59 12.16
CA ASP A 23 21.93 -5.93 12.36
C ASP A 23 20.49 -5.93 12.93
N ASP A 24 20.01 -4.81 13.50
CA ASP A 24 18.65 -4.74 14.07
C ASP A 24 17.56 -4.38 13.04
N ALA A 25 17.94 -3.88 11.85
CA ALA A 25 17.01 -3.50 10.78
C ALA A 25 16.66 -4.66 9.82
N VAL A 26 17.39 -5.78 9.89
CA VAL A 26 17.22 -6.94 9.00
C VAL A 26 16.47 -8.09 9.68
N HIS A 27 16.15 -7.97 10.98
CA HIS A 27 15.54 -9.04 11.76
C HIS A 27 14.00 -8.96 11.90
N LEU A 28 13.32 -8.38 10.91
CA LEU A 28 11.88 -8.56 10.70
C LEU A 28 11.54 -9.48 9.51
N GLN A 29 12.55 -9.99 8.80
CA GLN A 29 12.36 -10.70 7.53
C GLN A 29 12.50 -12.23 7.62
N THR A 30 12.44 -12.86 8.81
CA THR A 30 12.68 -14.33 8.90
C THR A 30 11.97 -15.09 10.02
N THR A 31 10.71 -14.76 10.34
CA THR A 31 9.88 -15.68 11.15
C THR A 31 8.38 -15.58 10.87
N ALA A 32 7.96 -15.89 9.64
CA ALA A 32 6.59 -16.33 9.35
C ALA A 32 6.58 -17.23 8.10
N GLY A 33 7.45 -18.25 8.10
CA GLY A 33 7.37 -19.33 7.13
C GLY A 33 6.16 -20.23 7.41
N ASN A 34 5.40 -20.49 6.34
CA ASN A 34 4.66 -21.72 6.06
C ASN A 34 3.81 -22.31 7.19
N GLN A 35 2.48 -22.12 7.15
CA GLN A 35 1.46 -23.17 7.41
C GLN A 35 0.03 -22.73 6.96
N ALA A 36 -0.77 -23.73 6.59
CA ALA A 36 -2.22 -23.75 6.28
C ALA A 36 -2.61 -23.42 4.81
N VAL A 37 -2.62 -24.38 3.87
CA VAL A 37 -3.47 -25.58 3.68
C VAL A 37 -4.85 -25.29 3.05
N SER A 38 -4.95 -25.74 1.80
CA SER A 38 -6.07 -26.41 1.13
C SER A 38 -7.41 -26.54 1.86
N GLY A 39 -8.46 -26.07 1.17
CA GLY A 39 -9.78 -26.71 1.20
C GLY A 39 -10.94 -25.75 1.38
N LEU A 40 -11.66 -25.45 0.30
CA LEU A 40 -13.07 -25.82 0.19
C LEU A 40 -13.61 -25.53 -1.22
N LEU A 41 -13.82 -26.61 -1.97
CA LEU A 41 -14.73 -26.66 -3.11
C LEU A 41 -16.07 -27.23 -2.62
N ALA A 42 -17.15 -26.76 -3.24
CA ALA A 42 -18.50 -27.32 -3.29
C ALA A 42 -19.53 -26.93 -2.21
N SER A 43 -20.45 -26.06 -2.60
CA SER A 43 -21.92 -26.24 -2.66
C SER A 43 -22.54 -24.84 -2.76
N GLN A 44 -23.47 -24.52 -3.67
CA GLN A 44 -24.88 -24.91 -3.70
C GLN A 44 -25.44 -24.43 -5.06
N SER A 45 -25.93 -25.33 -5.92
CA SER A 45 -27.31 -25.81 -6.01
C SER A 45 -28.33 -24.77 -6.48
N GLU A 46 -28.74 -24.96 -7.73
CA GLU A 46 -30.04 -24.75 -8.39
C GLU A 46 -31.19 -24.09 -7.60
N GLY A 47 -31.87 -23.17 -8.29
CA GLY A 47 -33.16 -22.60 -7.87
C GLY A 47 -33.85 -21.86 -9.01
N SER A 48 -34.18 -22.56 -10.09
CA SER A 48 -35.08 -22.05 -11.13
C SER A 48 -36.52 -21.97 -10.61
N ALA A 49 -37.09 -20.76 -10.57
CA ALA A 49 -38.53 -20.58 -10.38
C ALA A 49 -39.11 -19.71 -11.51
N LYS A 50 -39.86 -20.39 -12.40
CA LYS A 50 -40.77 -19.80 -13.40
C LYS A 50 -41.83 -18.93 -12.72
N ARG A 51 -42.09 -17.73 -13.25
CA ARG A 51 -43.40 -17.06 -13.14
C ARG A 51 -43.88 -16.60 -14.52
N LYS A 52 -45.19 -16.79 -14.71
CA LYS A 52 -45.99 -16.60 -15.93
C LYS A 52 -46.38 -15.12 -16.14
N PRO A 53 -46.89 -14.76 -17.34
CA PRO A 53 -47.01 -13.38 -17.81
C PRO A 53 -48.37 -12.74 -17.52
N GLY A 54 -48.37 -11.40 -17.44
CA GLY A 54 -49.55 -10.56 -17.70
C GLY A 54 -50.22 -9.95 -16.47
N GLU A 55 -49.77 -8.76 -16.08
CA GLU A 55 -50.64 -7.75 -15.46
C GLU A 55 -50.06 -6.36 -15.80
N LEU A 56 -50.83 -5.60 -16.58
CA LEU A 56 -50.55 -4.22 -16.96
C LEU A 56 -51.05 -3.33 -15.82
N ASP A 57 -50.16 -2.57 -15.21
CA ASP A 57 -50.55 -1.41 -14.40
C ASP A 57 -49.72 -0.20 -14.83
N ASP A 58 -50.42 0.74 -15.46
CA ASP A 58 -49.93 2.01 -15.96
C ASP A 58 -49.86 3.01 -14.80
N THR A 59 -48.73 3.02 -14.10
CA THR A 59 -48.28 4.21 -13.37
C THR A 59 -46.82 4.46 -13.69
N ALA A 60 -46.58 5.47 -14.54
CA ALA A 60 -45.25 5.91 -14.94
C ALA A 60 -44.49 6.53 -13.75
N GLU A 61 -43.92 5.66 -12.90
CA GLU A 61 -42.83 6.02 -11.99
C GLU A 61 -41.57 6.15 -12.86
N SER A 62 -41.00 7.37 -12.91
CA SER A 62 -39.71 7.61 -13.58
C SER A 62 -38.70 6.55 -13.13
N PRO A 63 -37.95 5.90 -14.06
CA PRO A 63 -37.08 4.80 -13.68
C PRO A 63 -36.04 5.30 -12.68
N LYS A 64 -36.17 4.86 -11.42
CA LYS A 64 -35.09 4.94 -10.43
C LYS A 64 -33.87 4.34 -11.11
N LYS A 65 -32.91 5.19 -11.49
CA LYS A 65 -31.65 4.76 -12.09
C LYS A 65 -31.09 3.71 -11.15
N LYS A 66 -31.13 2.42 -11.56
CA LYS A 66 -30.50 1.33 -10.81
C LYS A 66 -29.06 1.79 -10.60
N GLY A 67 -28.71 2.09 -9.33
CA GLY A 67 -27.36 2.51 -8.99
C GLY A 67 -26.41 1.50 -9.59
N ARG A 68 -25.52 1.96 -10.47
CA ARG A 68 -24.58 1.07 -11.14
C ARG A 68 -23.77 0.39 -10.04
N GLN A 69 -23.86 -0.93 -9.92
CA GLN A 69 -23.12 -1.65 -8.90
C GLN A 69 -21.63 -1.30 -9.01
N ARG A 70 -21.03 -1.01 -7.86
CA ARG A 70 -19.63 -0.63 -7.75
C ARG A 70 -18.77 -1.80 -8.23
N LYS A 71 -18.04 -1.61 -9.34
CA LYS A 71 -17.23 -2.68 -9.96
C LYS A 71 -15.97 -3.00 -9.13
N TYR A 72 -15.37 -1.99 -8.50
CA TYR A 72 -14.09 -2.12 -7.79
C TYR A 72 -14.26 -1.74 -6.31
N GLY A 73 -13.67 -2.52 -5.41
CA GLY A 73 -13.77 -2.29 -3.96
C GLY A 73 -12.95 -1.08 -3.47
N PRO A 74 -13.11 -0.68 -2.19
CA PRO A 74 -12.26 0.32 -1.56
C PRO A 74 -10.78 -0.02 -1.68
N GLY A 75 -9.91 0.99 -1.72
CA GLY A 75 -8.46 0.78 -1.81
C GLY A 75 -7.93 0.38 -3.18
N ARG A 76 -8.75 0.45 -4.23
CA ARG A 76 -8.41 0.06 -5.60
C ARG A 76 -8.48 1.27 -6.52
N HIS A 77 -7.58 1.36 -7.50
CA HIS A 77 -7.53 2.51 -8.41
C HIS A 77 -8.84 2.74 -9.17
N GLY A 78 -9.50 1.65 -9.59
CA GLY A 78 -10.78 1.73 -10.30
C GLY A 78 -11.91 2.37 -9.48
N ASP A 79 -11.71 2.51 -8.17
CA ASP A 79 -12.67 3.07 -7.24
C ASP A 79 -12.35 4.50 -6.77
N LYS A 80 -11.24 5.09 -7.23
CA LYS A 80 -10.75 6.41 -6.79
C LYS A 80 -11.81 7.52 -6.69
N LYS A 81 -12.82 7.53 -7.57
CA LYS A 81 -13.89 8.55 -7.53
C LYS A 81 -14.81 8.41 -6.32
N HIS A 82 -15.12 7.19 -5.88
CA HIS A 82 -15.90 6.98 -4.66
C HIS A 82 -15.05 7.31 -3.44
N GLU A 83 -13.76 6.99 -3.49
CA GLU A 83 -12.83 7.34 -2.43
C GLU A 83 -12.70 8.86 -2.26
N GLN A 84 -12.54 9.60 -3.36
CA GLN A 84 -12.59 11.06 -3.37
C GLN A 84 -13.90 11.61 -2.76
N GLN A 85 -15.03 10.99 -3.06
CA GLN A 85 -16.33 11.37 -2.48
C GLN A 85 -16.40 11.08 -0.99
N ARG A 86 -15.87 9.93 -0.54
CA ARG A 86 -15.80 9.54 0.87
C ARG A 86 -14.95 10.53 1.66
N LEU A 87 -13.76 10.85 1.16
CA LEU A 87 -12.85 11.81 1.80
C LEU A 87 -13.44 13.22 1.82
N LYS A 88 -14.05 13.67 0.72
CA LYS A 88 -14.79 14.94 0.70
C LYS A 88 -15.87 15.00 1.78
N ALA A 89 -16.62 13.91 1.98
CA ALA A 89 -17.64 13.84 3.01
C ALA A 89 -17.06 13.81 4.42
N ALA A 90 -15.94 13.10 4.62
CA ALA A 90 -15.29 12.94 5.93
C ALA A 90 -14.58 14.21 6.41
N PHE A 91 -13.92 14.94 5.51
CA PHE A 91 -13.09 16.10 5.85
C PHE A 91 -13.75 17.45 5.51
N GLY A 92 -14.86 17.45 4.77
CA GLY A 92 -15.57 18.69 4.42
C GLY A 92 -14.84 19.57 3.38
N VAL A 93 -13.78 19.05 2.76
CA VAL A 93 -12.97 19.74 1.74
C VAL A 93 -13.07 19.08 0.37
N ALA A 94 -12.71 19.78 -0.69
CA ALA A 94 -12.67 19.19 -2.02
C ALA A 94 -11.51 18.19 -2.11
N VAL A 95 -11.81 16.95 -2.48
CA VAL A 95 -10.82 15.92 -2.81
C VAL A 95 -11.06 15.49 -4.25
N THR A 96 -10.16 15.89 -5.13
CA THR A 96 -10.21 15.72 -6.60
C THR A 96 -8.80 15.50 -7.12
N GLY A 97 -8.64 15.13 -8.39
CA GLY A 97 -7.30 15.01 -9.01
C GLY A 97 -6.43 16.28 -8.94
N ASP A 98 -7.02 17.46 -8.69
CA ASP A 98 -6.26 18.71 -8.56
C ASP A 98 -5.68 18.90 -7.14
N THR A 99 -6.18 18.16 -6.16
CA THR A 99 -5.77 18.26 -4.75
C THR A 99 -5.13 16.97 -4.26
N HIS A 100 -5.67 15.83 -4.68
CA HIS A 100 -5.20 14.51 -4.35
C HIS A 100 -5.28 13.59 -5.58
N GLU A 101 -4.14 13.03 -5.97
CA GLU A 101 -4.07 12.07 -7.07
C GLU A 101 -4.16 10.64 -6.54
N SER A 102 -4.60 9.73 -7.42
CA SER A 102 -4.65 8.32 -7.07
C SER A 102 -3.23 7.74 -7.15
N GLU A 103 -2.54 7.68 -6.02
CA GLU A 103 -1.24 7.02 -5.88
C GLU A 103 -1.43 5.51 -5.93
N HIS A 104 -0.59 4.84 -6.70
CA HIS A 104 -0.51 3.39 -6.71
C HIS A 104 0.57 2.95 -5.72
N ALA A 105 0.18 2.26 -4.65
CA ALA A 105 1.17 1.70 -3.72
C ALA A 105 2.11 0.70 -4.43
N ILE A 106 1.60 0.02 -5.47
CA ILE A 106 2.38 -0.76 -6.43
C ILE A 106 1.95 -0.35 -7.83
N GLY A 107 2.88 0.23 -8.60
CA GLY A 107 2.61 0.82 -9.90
C GLY A 107 2.21 -0.20 -10.97
N TYR A 108 1.62 0.28 -12.08
CA TYR A 108 1.22 -0.57 -13.20
C TYR A 108 2.39 -1.38 -13.79
N GLU A 109 3.53 -0.74 -13.99
CA GLU A 109 4.70 -1.36 -14.63
C GLU A 109 5.22 -2.58 -13.85
N PRO A 110 5.44 -2.52 -12.51
CA PRO A 110 5.71 -3.71 -11.70
C PRO A 110 4.66 -4.83 -11.84
N LEU A 111 3.38 -4.46 -11.95
CA LEU A 111 2.31 -5.45 -12.08
C LEU A 111 2.25 -6.07 -13.48
N SER A 112 2.70 -5.37 -14.52
CA SER A 112 2.59 -5.83 -15.91
C SER A 112 3.90 -6.33 -16.52
N GLN A 113 5.04 -6.23 -15.82
CA GLN A 113 6.39 -6.30 -16.42
C GLN A 113 6.68 -7.55 -17.26
N THR A 114 6.11 -8.71 -16.92
CA THR A 114 6.32 -9.98 -17.64
C THR A 114 5.34 -10.22 -18.78
N ALA A 115 4.43 -9.29 -19.03
CA ALA A 115 3.44 -9.36 -20.09
C ALA A 115 3.69 -8.25 -21.12
N ASP A 116 3.48 -8.55 -22.40
CA ASP A 116 3.39 -7.51 -23.43
C ASP A 116 2.03 -6.80 -23.33
N LEU A 117 1.85 -6.09 -22.21
CA LEU A 117 0.58 -5.49 -21.80
C LEU A 117 0.74 -3.99 -21.60
N PRO A 118 0.79 -3.17 -22.69
CA PRO A 118 0.91 -1.73 -22.56
C PRO A 118 -0.27 -1.11 -21.79
N ARG A 119 0.05 -0.21 -20.86
CA ARG A 119 -0.93 0.44 -19.96
C ARG A 119 -2.11 1.03 -20.73
N GLY A 120 -3.33 0.70 -20.30
CA GLY A 120 -4.57 1.24 -20.83
C GLY A 120 -4.94 0.83 -22.27
N LYS A 121 -4.15 -0.02 -22.95
CA LYS A 121 -4.39 -0.39 -24.36
C LYS A 121 -5.39 -1.53 -24.54
N SER A 122 -5.48 -2.46 -23.60
CA SER A 122 -6.41 -3.60 -23.64
C SER A 122 -7.37 -3.61 -22.44
N THR A 123 -8.41 -4.45 -22.50
CA THR A 123 -9.31 -4.67 -21.35
C THR A 123 -8.53 -5.24 -20.17
N ARG A 124 -7.68 -6.25 -20.40
CA ARG A 124 -6.81 -6.85 -19.38
C ARG A 124 -5.89 -5.80 -18.74
N ALA A 125 -5.25 -4.93 -19.53
CA ALA A 125 -4.43 -3.83 -19.01
C ALA A 125 -5.22 -2.88 -18.09
N LYS A 126 -6.42 -2.49 -18.52
CA LYS A 126 -7.29 -1.62 -17.71
C LYS A 126 -7.78 -2.30 -16.45
N GLU A 127 -8.06 -3.60 -16.51
CA GLU A 127 -8.49 -4.36 -15.32
C GLU A 127 -7.35 -4.50 -14.33
N LEU A 128 -6.16 -4.87 -14.78
CA LEU A 128 -4.96 -4.91 -13.96
C LEU A 128 -4.71 -3.58 -13.23
N GLU A 129 -4.76 -2.46 -13.96
CA GLU A 129 -4.62 -1.13 -13.37
C GLU A 129 -5.74 -0.82 -12.37
N ASN A 130 -7.01 -1.12 -12.71
CA ASN A 130 -8.13 -0.79 -11.83
C ASN A 130 -8.18 -1.64 -10.55
N TYR A 131 -7.63 -2.86 -10.57
CA TYR A 131 -7.45 -3.71 -9.39
C TYR A 131 -6.15 -3.42 -8.62
N ALA A 132 -5.25 -2.58 -9.13
CA ALA A 132 -4.04 -2.22 -8.40
C ALA A 132 -4.39 -1.48 -7.10
N PRO A 133 -3.65 -1.73 -6.00
CA PRO A 133 -3.84 -1.03 -4.73
C PRO A 133 -3.54 0.46 -4.93
N ALA A 134 -4.46 1.31 -4.48
CA ALA A 134 -4.33 2.75 -4.62
C ALA A 134 -5.06 3.52 -3.53
N TYR A 135 -4.52 4.69 -3.21
CA TYR A 135 -5.08 5.64 -2.24
C TYR A 135 -5.00 7.07 -2.82
N GLN A 136 -5.66 8.04 -2.18
CA GLN A 136 -5.59 9.45 -2.58
C GLN A 136 -4.42 10.13 -1.88
N GLU A 137 -3.34 10.42 -2.58
CA GLU A 137 -2.17 11.11 -2.04
C GLU A 137 -2.24 12.60 -2.39
N ALA A 138 -1.75 13.48 -1.52
CA ALA A 138 -1.70 14.91 -1.78
C ALA A 138 -0.94 15.19 -3.10
N TYR A 139 -1.49 16.07 -3.95
CA TYR A 139 -1.00 16.27 -5.33
C TYR A 139 0.51 16.50 -5.38
N GLU A 140 1.03 17.46 -4.62
CA GLU A 140 2.47 17.79 -4.61
C GLU A 140 3.33 16.60 -4.15
N ARG A 141 2.87 15.81 -3.17
CA ARG A 141 3.57 14.59 -2.71
C ARG A 141 3.59 13.52 -3.77
N HIS A 142 2.44 13.26 -4.40
CA HIS A 142 2.35 12.30 -5.49
C HIS A 142 3.31 12.64 -6.62
N ARG A 143 3.40 13.92 -7.01
CA ARG A 143 4.27 14.40 -8.09
C ARG A 143 5.77 14.30 -7.75
N GLY A 144 6.12 14.42 -6.48
CA GLY A 144 7.49 14.29 -6.00
C GLY A 144 7.95 12.85 -5.75
N HIS A 145 7.04 11.88 -5.76
CA HIS A 145 7.35 10.50 -5.41
C HIS A 145 8.11 9.76 -6.52
N ILE A 146 9.12 8.93 -6.17
CA ILE A 146 10.00 8.23 -7.14
C ILE A 146 9.27 7.24 -8.05
N GLY A 147 8.14 6.71 -7.55
CA GLY A 147 7.22 5.87 -8.31
C GLY A 147 6.55 6.64 -9.47
N THR A 148 6.49 7.96 -9.38
CA THR A 148 5.91 8.87 -10.36
C THR A 148 6.97 9.38 -11.33
N GLY A 149 6.71 9.29 -12.64
CA GLY A 149 7.60 9.82 -13.68
C GLY A 149 8.64 8.83 -14.20
N THR A 150 9.73 9.34 -14.78
CA THR A 150 10.80 8.54 -15.38
C THR A 150 12.13 9.23 -15.14
N THR A 151 12.68 9.08 -13.94
CA THR A 151 14.02 9.56 -13.61
C THR A 151 15.03 8.42 -13.56
N ASN A 152 16.22 8.68 -14.09
CA ASN A 152 17.38 7.80 -13.98
C ASN A 152 18.28 8.15 -12.80
N GLU A 153 18.05 9.32 -12.18
CA GLU A 153 18.81 9.78 -11.03
C GLU A 153 18.36 9.02 -9.78
N VAL A 154 19.34 8.61 -8.99
CA VAL A 154 19.12 7.95 -7.71
C VAL A 154 18.77 9.00 -6.68
N ASP A 155 17.63 8.83 -6.00
CA ASP A 155 17.17 9.73 -4.97
C ASP A 155 17.70 9.33 -3.57
N ALA A 156 17.18 10.00 -2.53
CA ALA A 156 17.57 9.74 -1.15
C ALA A 156 17.18 8.35 -0.62
N SER A 157 16.21 7.67 -1.26
CA SER A 157 15.84 6.30 -0.95
C SER A 157 16.80 5.27 -1.54
N GLY A 158 17.75 5.70 -2.38
CA GLY A 158 18.71 4.83 -3.04
C GLY A 158 18.18 4.20 -4.33
N PHE A 159 17.02 4.63 -4.80
CA PHE A 159 16.40 4.14 -6.03
C PHE A 159 16.32 5.22 -7.10
N ASN A 160 16.32 4.79 -8.37
CA ASN A 160 15.74 5.58 -9.45
C ASN A 160 14.40 4.94 -9.86
N SER A 161 13.68 5.53 -10.82
CA SER A 161 12.36 5.01 -11.20
C SER A 161 12.41 3.56 -11.71
N HIS A 162 13.50 3.13 -12.35
CA HIS A 162 13.63 1.77 -12.88
C HIS A 162 13.92 0.76 -11.77
N THR A 163 14.95 1.01 -10.95
CA THR A 163 15.33 0.09 -9.87
C THR A 163 14.26 -0.01 -8.81
N TYR A 164 13.49 1.06 -8.57
CA TYR A 164 12.30 1.05 -7.73
C TYR A 164 11.25 0.04 -8.25
N ARG A 165 10.93 0.10 -9.55
CA ARG A 165 9.90 -0.76 -10.15
C ARG A 165 10.32 -2.21 -10.24
N ASP A 166 11.58 -2.46 -10.60
CA ASP A 166 12.15 -3.81 -10.63
C ASP A 166 12.14 -4.44 -9.23
N SER A 167 12.45 -3.65 -8.19
CA SER A 167 12.39 -4.10 -6.80
C SER A 167 10.96 -4.42 -6.37
N GLN A 168 9.99 -3.57 -6.70
CA GLN A 168 8.58 -3.87 -6.45
C GLN A 168 8.14 -5.15 -7.17
N ARG A 169 8.53 -5.35 -8.44
CA ARG A 169 8.20 -6.57 -9.18
C ARG A 169 8.71 -7.82 -8.48
N LYS A 170 9.99 -7.82 -8.10
CA LYS A 170 10.64 -8.96 -7.47
C LYS A 170 9.91 -9.37 -6.18
N LEU A 171 9.62 -8.39 -5.32
CA LEU A 171 8.91 -8.60 -4.06
C LEU A 171 7.51 -9.17 -4.28
N VAL A 172 6.77 -8.65 -5.27
CA VAL A 172 5.45 -9.19 -5.63
C VAL A 172 5.55 -10.66 -6.08
N GLN A 173 6.55 -11.02 -6.89
CA GLN A 173 6.74 -12.40 -7.35
C GLN A 173 7.15 -13.36 -6.22
N GLU A 174 7.84 -12.84 -5.20
CA GLU A 174 8.26 -13.60 -4.01
C GLU A 174 7.13 -13.72 -2.97
N GLY A 175 5.98 -13.07 -3.21
CA GLY A 175 4.84 -13.06 -2.30
C GLY A 175 4.92 -12.02 -1.18
N ASP A 176 5.93 -11.16 -1.20
CA ASP A 176 6.20 -10.13 -0.20
C ASP A 176 5.56 -8.79 -0.60
N VAL A 177 4.22 -8.76 -0.55
CA VAL A 177 3.45 -7.58 -0.95
C VAL A 177 3.64 -6.43 0.04
N SER A 178 3.80 -6.73 1.33
CA SER A 178 4.07 -5.69 2.33
C SER A 178 5.35 -4.96 2.01
N SER A 179 6.48 -5.64 1.78
CA SER A 179 7.73 -4.95 1.43
C SER A 179 7.60 -4.13 0.15
N ALA A 180 6.86 -4.60 -0.87
CA ALA A 180 6.63 -3.81 -2.08
C ALA A 180 5.89 -2.49 -1.80
N VAL A 181 4.91 -2.51 -0.90
CA VAL A 181 4.20 -1.31 -0.43
C VAL A 181 5.07 -0.47 0.52
N GLN A 182 5.93 -1.09 1.33
CA GLN A 182 6.88 -0.37 2.20
C GLN A 182 7.90 0.41 1.38
N LEU A 183 8.34 -0.10 0.21
CA LEU A 183 9.19 0.66 -0.71
C LEU A 183 8.52 1.96 -1.18
N ASN A 184 7.20 1.95 -1.41
CA ASN A 184 6.44 3.17 -1.71
C ASN A 184 6.48 4.13 -0.51
N GLN A 185 6.32 3.64 0.72
CA GLN A 185 6.40 4.50 1.91
C GLN A 185 7.81 5.03 2.18
N LEU A 186 8.84 4.26 1.82
CA LEU A 186 10.23 4.67 1.93
C LEU A 186 10.54 5.88 1.04
N GLY A 187 9.93 5.98 -0.14
CA GLY A 187 10.07 7.14 -1.02
C GLY A 187 9.63 8.44 -0.35
N TYR A 188 8.63 8.39 0.53
CA TYR A 188 8.17 9.54 1.31
C TYR A 188 8.98 9.79 2.58
N ALA A 189 9.58 8.76 3.19
CA ALA A 189 10.28 8.86 4.48
C ALA A 189 11.45 9.87 4.48
N PHE A 190 12.01 10.14 3.29
CA PHE A 190 13.10 11.11 3.08
C PHE A 190 12.61 12.51 2.70
N ASP A 191 11.31 12.74 2.49
CA ASP A 191 10.74 14.08 2.29
C ASP A 191 10.38 14.69 3.66
N PRO A 192 11.08 15.73 4.15
CA PRO A 192 10.75 16.36 5.42
C PRO A 192 9.35 16.99 5.42
N ALA A 193 8.84 17.40 4.25
CA ALA A 193 7.53 18.01 4.12
C ALA A 193 6.39 16.97 4.15
N PHE A 194 6.74 15.69 4.06
CA PHE A 194 5.86 14.56 4.36
C PHE A 194 5.78 14.27 5.88
N ARG A 195 6.46 15.04 6.72
CA ARG A 195 6.33 14.94 8.18
C ARG A 195 5.44 16.04 8.70
N GLY A 196 4.60 15.72 9.70
CA GLY A 196 3.75 16.68 10.38
C GLY A 196 2.27 16.34 10.35
N ASP A 197 1.42 17.35 10.55
CA ASP A 197 -0.04 17.21 10.74
C ASP A 197 -0.84 18.14 9.81
N ASP A 198 -0.48 18.16 8.53
CA ASP A 198 -1.24 18.87 7.51
C ASP A 198 -2.56 18.13 7.20
N GLU A 199 -3.63 18.87 6.93
CA GLU A 199 -4.93 18.31 6.57
C GLU A 199 -4.90 17.46 5.28
N ALA A 200 -4.16 17.89 4.26
CA ALA A 200 -4.01 17.13 3.02
C ALA A 200 -3.36 15.75 3.29
N GLU A 201 -2.44 15.72 4.24
CA GLU A 201 -1.73 14.50 4.60
C GLU A 201 -2.60 13.60 5.48
N ARG A 202 -3.42 14.14 6.38
CA ARG A 202 -4.43 13.36 7.13
C ARG A 202 -5.46 12.71 6.20
N ILE A 203 -5.85 13.40 5.13
CA ILE A 203 -6.72 12.86 4.08
C ILE A 203 -6.03 11.68 3.38
N ALA A 204 -4.74 11.83 3.05
CA ALA A 204 -3.95 10.78 2.42
C ALA A 204 -3.74 9.57 3.33
N ASP A 205 -3.45 9.80 4.61
CA ASP A 205 -3.28 8.75 5.62
C ASP A 205 -4.57 7.94 5.82
N ASP A 206 -5.72 8.61 5.88
CA ASP A 206 -7.03 7.96 5.96
C ASP A 206 -7.34 7.13 4.70
N SER A 207 -7.00 7.64 3.51
CA SER A 207 -7.15 6.89 2.26
C SER A 207 -6.21 5.69 2.18
N TYR A 208 -4.98 5.85 2.68
CA TYR A 208 -3.99 4.79 2.77
C TYR A 208 -4.46 3.67 3.70
N ASP A 209 -4.97 4.02 4.88
CA ASP A 209 -5.51 3.04 5.83
C ASP A 209 -6.69 2.27 5.23
N VAL A 210 -7.60 2.92 4.49
CA VAL A 210 -8.67 2.23 3.75
C VAL A 210 -8.10 1.27 2.72
N MET A 211 -7.02 1.65 2.02
CA MET A 211 -6.35 0.74 1.09
C MET A 211 -5.78 -0.48 1.81
N VAL A 212 -5.03 -0.30 2.90
CA VAL A 212 -4.46 -1.40 3.67
C VAL A 212 -5.54 -2.30 4.22
N ASP A 213 -6.60 -1.74 4.82
CA ASP A 213 -7.70 -2.50 5.43
C ASP A 213 -8.42 -3.41 4.43
N ASN A 214 -8.39 -3.07 3.13
CA ASN A 214 -9.06 -3.82 2.06
C ASN A 214 -8.10 -4.58 1.13
N LEU A 215 -6.79 -4.52 1.36
CA LEU A 215 -5.79 -5.23 0.57
C LEU A 215 -5.62 -6.66 1.09
N HIS A 216 -6.47 -7.56 0.60
CA HIS A 216 -6.41 -9.00 0.91
C HIS A 216 -5.71 -9.83 -0.16
N SER A 217 -5.59 -9.30 -1.38
CA SER A 217 -4.88 -9.95 -2.46
C SER A 217 -4.38 -8.92 -3.47
N LEU A 218 -3.28 -9.24 -4.13
CA LEU A 218 -2.72 -8.47 -5.23
C LEU A 218 -2.79 -9.31 -6.50
N MET A 219 -3.27 -8.71 -7.60
CA MET A 219 -3.24 -9.33 -8.92
C MET A 219 -2.07 -8.75 -9.71
N TYR A 220 -1.33 -9.59 -10.42
CA TYR A 220 -0.24 -9.20 -11.31
C TYR A 220 -0.26 -10.06 -12.58
N ALA A 221 0.27 -9.54 -13.69
CA ALA A 221 0.41 -10.30 -14.92
C ALA A 221 1.61 -11.25 -14.83
N ASP A 222 1.41 -12.49 -15.26
CA ASP A 222 2.42 -13.54 -15.40
C ASP A 222 2.34 -14.14 -16.80
N GLY A 223 3.13 -13.58 -17.72
CA GLY A 223 2.99 -13.85 -19.15
C GLY A 223 1.58 -13.50 -19.68
N ASP A 224 0.96 -14.47 -20.34
CA ASP A 224 -0.37 -14.32 -20.92
C ASP A 224 -1.51 -14.44 -19.90
N ASP A 225 -1.22 -14.91 -18.68
CA ASP A 225 -2.17 -15.14 -17.60
C ASP A 225 -2.04 -14.11 -16.46
N ASP A 226 -3.04 -14.04 -15.59
CA ASP A 226 -3.01 -13.23 -14.38
C ASP A 226 -2.82 -14.15 -13.16
N ALA A 227 -1.86 -13.79 -12.31
CA ALA A 227 -1.59 -14.44 -11.04
C ALA A 227 -2.07 -13.56 -9.89
N SER A 228 -2.27 -14.18 -8.72
CA SER A 228 -2.62 -13.46 -7.51
C SER A 228 -1.81 -13.94 -6.31
N VAL A 229 -1.41 -12.98 -5.48
CA VAL A 229 -0.75 -13.21 -4.19
C VAL A 229 -1.70 -12.81 -3.08
N ASP A 230 -1.82 -13.66 -2.06
CA ASP A 230 -2.55 -13.33 -0.85
C ASP A 230 -1.79 -12.34 0.02
N VAL A 231 -2.51 -11.37 0.56
CA VAL A 231 -1.97 -10.41 1.52
C VAL A 231 -2.59 -10.72 2.87
N ASP A 232 -1.79 -11.30 3.75
CA ASP A 232 -2.25 -11.72 5.07
C ASP A 232 -2.35 -10.54 6.07
N ALA A 233 -2.73 -10.87 7.30
CA ALA A 233 -2.88 -9.89 8.37
C ALA A 233 -1.55 -9.28 8.86
N VAL A 234 -0.45 -10.04 8.81
CA VAL A 234 0.88 -9.57 9.19
C VAL A 234 1.35 -8.55 8.17
N GLN A 235 1.25 -8.88 6.88
CA GLN A 235 1.60 -7.98 5.79
C GLN A 235 0.82 -6.66 5.85
N ARG A 236 -0.49 -6.70 6.12
CA ARG A 236 -1.27 -5.47 6.34
C ARG A 236 -0.82 -4.67 7.55
N ALA A 237 -0.46 -5.32 8.66
CA ALA A 237 0.08 -4.63 9.84
C ALA A 237 1.41 -3.92 9.52
N GLU A 238 2.28 -4.55 8.73
CA GLU A 238 3.55 -3.96 8.29
C GLU A 238 3.33 -2.74 7.38
N MET A 239 2.45 -2.84 6.38
CA MET A 239 2.09 -1.71 5.51
C MET A 239 1.57 -0.52 6.33
N TYR A 240 0.63 -0.79 7.25
CA TYR A 240 0.06 0.20 8.16
C TYR A 240 1.13 0.92 8.98
N LEU A 241 2.08 0.18 9.54
CA LEU A 241 3.17 0.72 10.34
C LEU A 241 4.18 1.52 9.50
N ALA A 242 4.44 1.10 8.26
CA ALA A 242 5.41 1.76 7.39
C ALA A 242 4.98 3.18 7.01
N ARG A 243 3.69 3.42 6.74
CA ARG A 243 3.17 4.79 6.54
C ARG A 243 3.45 5.67 7.77
N ARG A 244 3.18 5.14 8.97
CA ARG A 244 3.38 5.87 10.24
C ARG A 244 4.85 6.16 10.52
N ALA A 245 5.73 5.21 10.21
CA ALA A 245 7.16 5.41 10.30
C ALA A 245 7.63 6.51 9.32
N ALA A 246 7.12 6.52 8.08
CA ALA A 246 7.42 7.55 7.11
C ALA A 246 6.90 8.95 7.54
N ARG A 247 5.69 9.03 8.11
CA ARG A 247 5.09 10.27 8.63
C ARG A 247 5.87 10.88 9.81
N THR A 248 6.38 10.04 10.70
CA THR A 248 7.04 10.48 11.93
C THR A 248 8.56 10.56 11.80
N GLY A 249 9.15 9.81 10.86
CA GLY A 249 10.59 9.59 10.79
C GLY A 249 11.12 8.72 11.93
N VAL A 250 10.24 8.04 12.68
CA VAL A 250 10.59 7.23 13.85
C VAL A 250 10.09 5.81 13.66
N TRP A 251 10.90 4.84 14.08
CA TRP A 251 10.48 3.44 14.08
C TRP A 251 9.33 3.19 15.06
N PRO A 252 8.32 2.37 14.72
CA PRO A 252 7.23 2.07 15.61
C PRO A 252 7.70 1.41 16.91
N THR A 253 7.08 1.81 18.01
CA THR A 253 7.29 1.22 19.33
C THR A 253 6.67 -0.18 19.42
N ALA A 254 7.07 -0.95 20.43
CA ALA A 254 6.49 -2.26 20.70
C ALA A 254 4.96 -2.20 20.93
N GLU A 255 4.46 -1.12 21.55
CA GLU A 255 3.03 -0.90 21.78
C GLU A 255 2.28 -0.65 20.45
N GLU A 256 2.84 0.17 19.57
CA GLU A 256 2.26 0.44 18.25
C GLU A 256 2.26 -0.81 17.37
N ILE A 257 3.34 -1.61 17.42
CA ILE A 257 3.41 -2.89 16.73
C ILE A 257 2.32 -3.84 17.24
N ALA A 258 2.14 -3.95 18.56
CA ALA A 258 1.10 -4.78 19.15
C ALA A 258 -0.31 -4.29 18.77
N ALA A 259 -0.52 -2.98 18.75
CA ALA A 259 -1.79 -2.36 18.35
C ALA A 259 -2.11 -2.64 16.87
N ALA A 260 -1.13 -2.53 15.97
CA ALA A 260 -1.30 -2.84 14.55
C ALA A 260 -1.61 -4.34 14.35
N LYS A 261 -0.86 -5.23 14.99
CA LYS A 261 -1.14 -6.67 14.98
C LYS A 261 -2.55 -6.98 15.44
N LYS A 262 -2.99 -6.36 16.54
CA LYS A 262 -4.37 -6.49 17.04
C LYS A 262 -5.42 -5.96 16.04
N LYS A 263 -5.19 -4.79 15.41
CA LYS A 263 -6.10 -4.22 14.40
C LYS A 263 -6.37 -5.20 13.26
N PHE A 264 -5.36 -5.95 12.83
CA PHE A 264 -5.48 -6.89 11.71
C PHE A 264 -5.73 -8.34 12.12
N GLY A 265 -5.84 -8.64 13.42
CA GLY A 265 -6.13 -9.99 13.93
C GLY A 265 -4.92 -10.93 13.97
N VAL A 266 -3.70 -10.39 14.04
CA VAL A 266 -2.47 -11.17 14.25
C VAL A 266 -2.32 -11.49 15.74
N GLY A 267 -2.60 -12.74 16.14
CA GLY A 267 -2.27 -13.27 17.46
C GLY A 267 -3.14 -12.79 18.62
N ALA A 268 -4.46 -12.88 18.48
CA ALA A 268 -5.39 -12.87 19.62
C ALA A 268 -5.54 -14.27 20.22
#